data_AF-A0A380Q400-F1
#
_entry.id   AF-A0A380Q400-F1
#
_cell.length_a   1.000
_cell.length_b   1.000
_cell.length_c   1.000
_cell.angle_alpha   90.00
_cell.angle_beta   90.00
_cell.angle_gamma   90.00
#
_symmetry.space_group_name_H-M   'P 1'
#
loop_
_entity.id
_entity.type
_entity.pdbx_description
1 polymer ?
#
loop_
_entity_poly.entity_id
_entity_poly.type
_entity_poly.pdbx_seq_one_letter_code
_entity_poly.pdbx_strand_id
1 'polypeptide(L)'
;MRYLLSLSIFLIVSLNPAFAEWTGDKAEGMHSGMIINKFHSGQVDGKPYFCIEAFKPSTTITACSVKDTSIWGASYNTLYDQAMYYYTTGKRIRVYYAPDVWTNNSFVRALTANALVGFSTCISESSCFGPDRKKHKFTVH
;
A
#
# COMPACT_ATOMS: atom_id res chain seq x y z
N MET A 1 -42.14 -12.90 -44.51
CA MET A 1 -42.39 -12.66 -43.07
C MET A 1 -41.28 -13.37 -42.28
N ARG A 2 -40.01 -12.97 -42.45
CA ARG A 2 -39.25 -11.99 -41.65
C ARG A 2 -39.21 -12.30 -40.14
N TYR A 3 -38.19 -13.07 -39.77
CA TYR A 3 -37.31 -12.96 -38.59
C TYR A 3 -37.94 -12.48 -37.27
N LEU A 4 -38.43 -13.41 -36.47
CA LEU A 4 -38.64 -13.21 -35.03
C LEU A 4 -38.43 -14.54 -34.31
N LEU A 5 -37.19 -14.86 -33.93
CA LEU A 5 -36.85 -15.87 -32.91
C LEU A 5 -35.33 -16.03 -32.87
N SER A 6 -34.61 -15.08 -32.28
CA SER A 6 -33.26 -15.28 -31.73
C SER A 6 -32.74 -13.94 -31.24
N LEU A 7 -33.12 -13.50 -30.04
CA LEU A 7 -32.37 -12.45 -29.33
C LEU A 7 -32.81 -12.37 -27.87
N SER A 8 -32.59 -13.43 -27.09
CA SER A 8 -32.90 -13.38 -25.64
C SER A 8 -31.97 -14.23 -24.77
N ILE A 9 -30.76 -14.54 -25.24
CA ILE A 9 -29.74 -15.21 -24.44
C ILE A 9 -28.43 -14.50 -24.75
N PHE A 10 -27.98 -13.62 -23.85
CA PHE A 10 -26.59 -13.13 -23.66
C PHE A 10 -26.56 -11.78 -22.93
N LEU A 11 -27.38 -11.60 -21.89
CA LEU A 11 -27.22 -10.50 -20.92
C LEU A 11 -27.26 -11.03 -19.49
N ILE A 12 -26.42 -12.03 -19.23
CA ILE A 12 -25.88 -12.22 -17.89
C ILE A 12 -24.47 -11.64 -17.97
N VAL A 13 -24.39 -10.31 -18.04
CA VAL A 13 -23.14 -9.60 -17.85
C VAL A 13 -22.68 -9.96 -16.45
N SER A 14 -21.54 -10.64 -16.41
CA SER A 14 -20.80 -11.01 -15.21
C SER A 14 -20.60 -9.78 -14.31
N LEU A 15 -21.47 -9.65 -13.32
CA LEU A 15 -21.24 -8.79 -12.16
C LEU A 15 -20.08 -9.42 -11.37
N ASN A 16 -18.85 -9.19 -11.81
CA ASN A 16 -17.73 -9.27 -10.89
C ASN A 16 -17.84 -8.04 -10.00
N PRO A 17 -18.19 -8.16 -8.70
CA PRO A 17 -18.09 -7.03 -7.81
C PRO A 17 -16.62 -6.59 -7.82
N ALA A 18 -16.36 -5.41 -8.39
CA ALA A 18 -15.06 -4.77 -8.27
C ALA A 18 -14.89 -4.40 -6.79
N PHE A 19 -14.26 -5.28 -6.02
CA PHE A 19 -13.86 -4.96 -4.65
C PHE A 19 -12.69 -3.99 -4.77
N ALA A 20 -12.92 -2.73 -4.41
CA ALA A 20 -11.85 -1.75 -4.31
C ALA A 20 -10.98 -2.09 -3.09
N GLU A 21 -9.70 -2.32 -3.31
CA GLU A 21 -8.76 -2.45 -2.21
C GLU A 21 -8.55 -1.10 -1.52
N TRP A 22 -8.42 -1.13 -0.20
CA TRP A 22 -8.34 0.07 0.60
C TRP A 22 -7.18 -0.01 1.60
N THR A 23 -6.50 1.12 1.80
CA THR A 23 -5.46 1.25 2.83
C THR A 23 -5.96 0.77 4.19
N GLY A 24 -7.22 1.03 4.53
CA GLY A 24 -7.87 0.64 5.78
C GLY A 24 -8.46 -0.78 5.84
N ASP A 25 -8.20 -1.63 4.83
CA ASP A 25 -8.66 -3.01 4.87
C ASP A 25 -8.19 -3.73 6.14
N LYS A 26 -8.98 -4.72 6.59
CA LYS A 26 -8.68 -5.56 7.76
C LYS A 26 -7.58 -6.58 7.45
N ALA A 27 -6.45 -6.08 6.98
CA ALA A 27 -5.27 -6.81 6.58
C ALA A 27 -4.07 -6.36 7.41
N GLU A 28 -2.96 -7.04 7.23
CA GLU A 28 -1.73 -6.61 7.87
C GLU A 28 -1.21 -5.31 7.27
N GLY A 29 -0.94 -4.37 8.17
CA GLY A 29 0.32 -3.65 8.17
C GLY A 29 0.17 -2.16 8.46
N MET A 30 0.41 -1.75 9.72
CA MET A 30 0.71 -0.35 9.99
C MET A 30 1.62 -0.18 11.19
N HIS A 31 2.49 0.83 11.12
CA HIS A 31 3.25 1.33 12.27
C HIS A 31 2.97 2.81 12.47
N SER A 32 2.52 3.18 13.67
CA SER A 32 2.25 4.57 14.08
C SER A 32 3.46 5.20 14.75
N GLY A 33 3.58 6.53 14.63
CA GLY A 33 4.61 7.31 15.32
C GLY A 33 6.00 7.17 14.73
N MET A 34 6.10 6.82 13.44
CA MET A 34 7.36 6.57 12.74
C MET A 34 7.93 7.89 12.19
N ILE A 35 9.24 7.96 12.06
CA ILE A 35 9.96 9.05 11.37
C ILE A 35 10.71 8.43 10.18
N ILE A 36 10.57 9.00 8.99
CA ILE A 36 11.33 8.57 7.80
C ILE A 36 12.76 9.09 7.93
N ASN A 37 13.75 8.19 7.90
CA ASN A 37 15.17 8.52 8.05
C ASN A 37 16.03 8.14 6.85
N LYS A 38 15.56 7.25 5.98
CA LYS A 38 16.23 6.94 4.71
C LYS A 38 15.24 6.95 3.57
N PHE A 39 15.73 7.38 2.42
CA PHE A 39 14.98 7.41 1.18
C PHE A 39 15.87 6.85 0.07
N HIS A 40 15.34 5.95 -0.74
CA HIS A 40 16.02 5.39 -1.90
C HIS A 40 15.08 5.37 -3.10
N SER A 41 15.59 5.67 -4.28
CA SER A 41 14.82 5.61 -5.53
C SER A 41 15.63 4.98 -6.64
N GLY A 42 14.98 4.23 -7.51
CA GLY A 42 15.63 3.57 -8.63
C GLY A 42 14.63 3.01 -9.62
N GLN A 43 15.06 2.02 -10.39
CA GLN A 43 14.21 1.31 -11.35
C GLN A 43 14.36 -0.21 -11.18
N VAL A 44 13.25 -0.93 -11.28
CA VAL A 44 13.19 -2.40 -11.26
C VAL A 44 12.22 -2.85 -12.34
N ASP A 45 12.60 -3.84 -13.16
CA ASP A 45 11.77 -4.37 -14.25
C ASP A 45 11.19 -3.29 -15.18
N GLY A 46 11.99 -2.25 -15.45
CA GLY A 46 11.59 -1.12 -16.30
C GLY A 46 10.64 -0.11 -15.63
N LYS A 47 10.34 -0.25 -14.33
CA LYS A 47 9.43 0.60 -13.58
C LYS A 47 10.16 1.38 -12.49
N PRO A 48 9.92 2.70 -12.37
CA PRO A 48 10.50 3.48 -11.29
C PRO A 48 9.91 3.03 -9.95
N TYR A 49 10.76 2.99 -8.93
CA TYR A 49 10.37 2.70 -7.56
C TYR A 49 11.01 3.68 -6.60
N PHE A 50 10.42 3.80 -5.42
CA PHE A 50 11.09 4.36 -4.27
C PHE A 50 10.83 3.50 -3.04
N CYS A 51 11.75 3.54 -2.08
CA CYS A 51 11.65 2.88 -0.80
C CYS A 51 11.98 3.87 0.30
N ILE A 52 11.29 3.71 1.43
CA ILE A 52 11.60 4.42 2.66
C ILE A 52 12.05 3.43 3.72
N GLU A 53 12.96 3.86 4.57
CA GLU A 53 13.12 3.31 5.91
C GLU A 53 12.50 4.33 6.88
N ALA A 54 11.66 3.85 7.78
CA ALA A 54 11.11 4.66 8.85
C ALA A 54 11.29 3.93 10.19
N PHE A 55 11.55 4.69 11.24
CA PHE A 55 11.90 4.12 12.53
C PHE A 55 11.16 4.81 13.69
N LYS A 56 11.08 4.10 14.80
CA LYS A 56 10.85 4.60 16.15
C LYS A 56 11.64 3.73 17.13
N PRO A 57 11.80 4.09 18.41
CA PRO A 57 12.68 3.36 19.33
C PRO A 57 12.46 1.84 19.40
N SER A 58 11.23 1.37 19.19
CA SER A 58 10.88 -0.05 19.28
C SER A 58 10.93 -0.83 17.96
N THR A 59 11.00 -0.17 16.80
CA THR A 59 10.87 -0.86 15.52
C THR A 59 11.31 0.00 14.34
N THR A 60 11.75 -0.66 13.27
CA THR A 60 12.08 -0.08 11.97
C THR A 60 11.29 -0.81 10.91
N ILE A 61 10.82 -0.09 9.89
CA ILE A 61 10.11 -0.65 8.74
C ILE A 61 10.69 -0.12 7.44
N THR A 62 10.91 -1.02 6.50
CA THR A 62 11.19 -0.69 5.10
C THR A 62 9.97 -1.06 4.26
N ALA A 63 9.51 -0.12 3.44
CA ALA A 63 8.41 -0.30 2.50
C ALA A 63 8.69 0.45 1.20
N CYS A 64 8.29 -0.12 0.07
CA CYS A 64 8.54 0.41 -1.26
C CYS A 64 7.25 0.64 -2.05
N SER A 65 7.25 1.59 -2.97
CA SER A 65 6.22 1.73 -4.00
C SER A 65 6.87 1.60 -5.37
N VAL A 66 6.27 0.79 -6.25
CA VAL A 66 6.70 0.59 -7.64
C VAL A 66 5.57 1.05 -8.55
N LYS A 67 5.89 1.94 -9.49
CA LYS A 67 4.91 2.55 -10.38
C LYS A 67 4.30 1.52 -11.34
N ASP A 68 2.98 1.60 -11.53
CA ASP A 68 2.20 0.74 -12.44
C ASP A 68 2.37 -0.76 -12.18
N THR A 69 2.71 -1.14 -10.94
CA THR A 69 2.90 -2.53 -10.53
C THR A 69 2.06 -2.82 -9.30
N SER A 70 1.39 -3.98 -9.28
CA SER A 70 0.41 -4.35 -8.25
C SER A 70 -0.79 -3.40 -8.19
N ILE A 71 -1.78 -3.73 -7.37
CA ILE A 71 -2.96 -2.90 -7.08
C ILE A 71 -2.57 -1.53 -6.49
N TRP A 72 -1.42 -1.45 -5.81
CA TRP A 72 -0.98 -0.23 -5.12
C TRP A 72 -0.20 0.74 -6.02
N GLY A 73 0.25 0.30 -7.20
CA GLY A 73 1.08 1.10 -8.10
C GLY A 73 0.42 2.38 -8.61
N ALA A 74 -0.92 2.43 -8.63
CA ALA A 74 -1.69 3.62 -9.00
C ALA A 74 -1.44 4.82 -8.07
N SER A 75 -1.03 4.57 -6.82
CA SER A 75 -0.75 5.60 -5.82
C SER A 75 0.69 6.11 -5.80
N TYR A 76 1.55 5.62 -6.71
CA TYR A 76 3.00 5.85 -6.69
C TYR A 76 3.39 7.33 -6.56
N ASN A 77 2.89 8.21 -7.43
CA ASN A 77 3.27 9.63 -7.43
C ASN A 77 2.86 10.31 -6.11
N THR A 78 1.62 10.08 -5.66
CA THR A 78 1.12 10.62 -4.39
C THR A 78 1.96 10.16 -3.20
N LEU A 79 2.32 8.87 -3.16
CA LEU A 79 3.15 8.33 -2.10
C LEU A 79 4.58 8.88 -2.17
N TYR A 80 5.14 9.07 -3.35
CA TYR A 80 6.47 9.65 -3.54
C TYR A 80 6.52 11.08 -2.99
N ASP A 81 5.59 11.94 -3.41
CA ASP A 81 5.54 13.34 -2.99
C ASP A 81 5.34 13.47 -1.47
N GLN A 82 4.44 12.66 -0.91
CA GLN A 82 4.19 12.63 0.54
C GLN A 82 5.41 12.09 1.31
N ALA A 83 6.03 11.02 0.84
CA ALA A 83 7.21 10.46 1.48
C ALA A 83 8.37 11.46 1.50
N MET A 84 8.61 12.19 0.40
CA MET A 84 9.61 13.25 0.34
C MET A 84 9.31 14.41 1.28
N TYR A 85 8.05 14.84 1.37
CA TYR A 85 7.62 15.85 2.34
C TYR A 85 7.86 15.39 3.80
N TYR A 86 7.50 14.15 4.14
CA TYR A 86 7.70 13.64 5.50
C TYR A 86 9.17 13.37 5.83
N TYR A 87 9.96 12.91 4.86
CA TYR A 87 11.42 12.79 5.01
C TYR A 87 12.07 14.14 5.28
N THR A 88 11.68 15.18 4.54
CA THR A 88 12.23 16.53 4.69
C THR A 88 11.81 17.19 6.01
N THR A 89 10.56 16.97 6.44
CA THR A 89 10.03 17.61 7.66
C THR A 89 10.34 16.86 8.95
N GLY A 90 10.71 15.57 8.89
CA GLY A 90 10.95 14.74 10.07
C GLY A 90 9.71 14.55 10.95
N LYS A 91 8.50 14.81 10.44
CA LYS A 91 7.25 14.67 11.19
C LYS A 91 6.97 13.20 11.52
N ARG A 92 6.34 12.97 12.67
CA ARG A 92 5.83 11.64 13.03
C ARG A 92 4.62 11.28 12.17
N ILE A 93 4.67 10.09 11.61
CA ILE A 93 3.64 9.56 10.70
C ILE A 93 3.26 8.12 11.01
N ARG A 94 2.12 7.69 10.48
CA ARG A 94 1.75 6.29 10.35
C ARG A 94 2.13 5.83 8.96
N VAL A 95 2.90 4.76 8.89
CA VAL A 95 3.23 4.07 7.64
C VAL A 95 2.30 2.88 7.50
N TYR A 96 1.55 2.84 6.41
CA TYR A 96 0.72 1.68 6.04
C TYR A 96 1.47 0.83 5.04
N TYR A 97 1.51 -0.48 5.26
CA TYR A 97 2.16 -1.41 4.35
C TYR A 97 1.31 -2.64 4.06
N ALA A 98 1.60 -3.31 2.96
CA ALA A 98 1.11 -4.65 2.65
C ALA A 98 2.32 -5.58 2.48
N PRO A 99 2.45 -6.65 3.28
CA PRO A 99 3.57 -7.58 3.16
C PRO A 99 3.47 -8.44 1.89
N ASP A 100 4.59 -9.04 1.49
CA ASP A 100 4.67 -10.05 0.42
C ASP A 100 4.14 -9.63 -0.95
N VAL A 101 4.16 -8.32 -1.26
CA VAL A 101 3.70 -7.79 -2.55
C VAL A 101 4.80 -7.87 -3.61
N TRP A 102 6.05 -7.59 -3.24
CA TRP A 102 7.18 -7.67 -4.16
C TRP A 102 7.76 -9.08 -4.14
N THR A 103 7.92 -9.68 -5.32
CA THR A 103 8.35 -11.08 -5.48
C THR A 103 9.70 -11.22 -6.18
N ASN A 104 10.26 -10.14 -6.74
CA ASN A 104 11.60 -10.16 -7.33
C ASN A 104 12.64 -10.39 -6.23
N ASN A 105 13.26 -11.58 -6.22
CA ASN A 105 14.15 -12.03 -5.12
C ASN A 105 15.33 -11.09 -4.87
N SER A 106 15.93 -10.52 -5.92
CA SER A 106 17.04 -9.58 -5.77
C SER A 106 16.58 -8.28 -5.12
N PHE A 107 15.41 -7.78 -5.53
CA PHE A 107 14.80 -6.58 -4.94
C PHE A 107 14.43 -6.80 -3.47
N VAL A 108 13.74 -7.91 -3.17
CA VAL A 108 13.29 -8.25 -1.81
C VAL A 108 14.47 -8.42 -0.86
N ARG A 109 15.53 -9.11 -1.30
CA ARG A 109 16.73 -9.33 -0.49
C ARG A 109 17.48 -8.04 -0.18
N ALA A 110 17.52 -7.10 -1.12
CA ALA A 110 18.22 -5.83 -0.95
C ALA A 110 17.39 -4.80 -0.17
N LEU A 111 16.06 -4.85 -0.29
CA LEU A 111 15.15 -3.82 0.21
C LEU A 111 14.07 -4.43 1.11
N THR A 112 12.97 -4.92 0.54
CA THR A 112 11.82 -5.46 1.27
C THR A 112 10.80 -6.10 0.32
N ALA A 113 9.95 -6.99 0.84
CA ALA A 113 8.74 -7.45 0.17
C ALA A 113 7.51 -6.54 0.42
N ASN A 114 7.63 -5.59 1.35
CA ASN A 114 6.52 -4.73 1.76
C ASN A 114 6.22 -3.65 0.71
N ALA A 115 4.97 -3.61 0.23
CA ALA A 115 4.45 -2.46 -0.49
C ALA A 115 4.05 -1.35 0.50
N LEU A 116 4.40 -0.11 0.16
CA LEU A 116 3.91 1.09 0.81
C LEU A 116 2.52 1.40 0.25
N VAL A 117 1.52 1.51 1.13
CA VAL A 117 0.10 1.63 0.72
C VAL A 117 -0.60 2.85 1.32
N GLY A 118 0.12 3.71 2.04
CA GLY A 118 -0.43 4.95 2.58
C GLY A 118 0.44 5.59 3.66
N PHE A 119 0.09 6.84 3.97
CA PHE A 119 0.61 7.61 5.09
C PHE A 119 -0.51 8.33 5.83
N SER A 120 -0.28 8.61 7.10
CA SER A 120 -1.05 9.61 7.86
C SER A 120 -0.17 10.39 8.80
N THR A 121 -0.53 11.63 9.09
CA THR A 121 0.10 12.42 10.15
C THR A 121 -0.28 11.88 11.53
N CYS A 122 0.64 12.00 12.49
CA CYS A 122 0.39 11.66 13.89
C CYS A 122 0.54 12.87 14.82
N ILE A 123 -0.30 12.89 15.86
CA ILE A 123 -0.17 13.84 16.97
C ILE A 123 0.70 13.26 18.10
N SER A 124 0.77 11.94 18.20
CA SER A 124 1.58 11.20 19.19
C SER A 124 2.11 9.89 18.61
N GLU A 125 2.80 9.07 19.39
CA GLU A 125 3.35 7.79 18.90
C GLU A 125 2.27 6.74 18.56
N SER A 126 1.09 6.84 19.17
CA SER A 126 -0.01 5.88 19.01
C SER A 126 -1.23 6.47 18.31
N SER A 127 -1.39 7.80 18.32
CA SER A 127 -2.55 8.49 17.74
C SER A 127 -2.20 9.17 16.43
N CYS A 128 -2.80 8.66 15.36
CA CYS A 128 -2.64 9.16 14.00
C CYS A 128 -3.99 9.26 13.32
N PHE A 129 -4.10 10.17 12.35
CA PHE A 129 -5.29 10.28 11.53
C PHE A 129 -5.44 9.06 10.61
N GLY A 130 -6.66 8.82 10.13
CA GLY A 130 -6.94 7.77 9.15
C GLY A 130 -7.23 6.38 9.75
N PRO A 131 -7.41 5.37 8.90
CA PRO A 131 -7.92 4.06 9.32
C PRO A 131 -6.88 3.24 10.08
N ASP A 132 -7.35 2.18 10.74
CA ASP A 132 -6.49 1.14 11.29
C ASP A 132 -6.38 -0.01 10.27
N ARG A 133 -5.16 -0.32 9.81
CA ARG A 133 -4.86 -1.47 8.96
C ARG A 133 -4.33 -2.63 9.80
N LYS A 134 -5.24 -3.40 10.38
CA LYS A 134 -4.91 -4.53 11.26
C LYS A 134 -5.81 -5.72 10.92
N LYS A 135 -5.25 -6.93 11.00
CA LYS A 135 -6.03 -8.17 10.95
C LYS A 135 -7.10 -8.16 12.05
N HIS A 136 -8.29 -8.65 11.74
CA HIS A 136 -9.31 -8.91 12.74
C HIS A 136 -8.76 -9.90 13.77
N LYS A 137 -8.80 -9.54 15.06
CA LYS A 137 -8.57 -10.50 16.15
C LYS A 137 -9.89 -11.23 16.37
N PHE A 138 -9.98 -12.49 15.97
CA PHE A 138 -11.07 -13.35 16.43
C PHE A 138 -10.86 -13.60 17.92
N THR A 139 -11.63 -12.93 18.77
CA THR A 139 -11.73 -13.30 20.18
C THR A 139 -12.67 -14.49 20.27
N VAL A 140 -12.12 -15.69 20.49
CA VAL A 140 -12.93 -16.85 20.86
C VAL A 140 -13.30 -16.64 22.33
N HIS A 141 -14.58 -16.37 22.60
CA HIS A 141 -15.14 -16.34 23.95
C HIS A 141 -15.57 -17.74 24.35
#